data_AF-H0EEX2-F1
#
_entry.id   AF-H0EEX2-F1
#
_cell.length_a   1.000
_cell.length_b   1.000
_cell.length_c   1.000
_cell.angle_alpha   90.00
_cell.angle_beta   90.00
_cell.angle_gamma   90.00
#
_symmetry.space_group_name_H-M   'P 1'
#
loop_
_entity.id
_entity.type
_entity.pdbx_description
1 polymer ?
#
loop_
_entity_poly.entity_id
_entity_poly.type
_entity_poly.pdbx_seq_one_letter_code
_entity_poly.pdbx_strand_id
1 'polypeptide(L)'
;MPAGSDIGLNARTLKDVDIESLTGNKFDGATLEPHFTPHKFHGTLPMTGTPDSKTCFGSCHCGATTMALQAKELVEDNEFIQKCNCSICSTEHLFCPMCGVYVYIRKKDDIPLEKFRKYGGSKSQGLGDEELKEKMKVWEGIVPVNLRCFEGVEWEKLNIKKGDWKGWLEGETFDDLDGSERMFLKEFSSTGF
;
A
#
# COMPACT_ATOMS: atom_id res chain seq x y z
N MET A 1 6.10 18.98 -23.14
CA MET A 1 7.41 18.40 -22.75
C MET A 1 8.48 18.98 -23.68
N PRO A 2 9.72 19.18 -23.22
CA PRO A 2 10.81 19.58 -24.11
C PRO A 2 11.00 18.56 -25.24
N ALA A 3 11.46 19.01 -26.40
CA ALA A 3 11.82 18.11 -27.49
C ALA A 3 13.03 17.25 -27.09
N GLY A 4 12.96 15.93 -27.34
CA GLY A 4 14.04 14.99 -27.01
C GLY A 4 13.98 14.39 -25.59
N SER A 5 12.92 14.60 -24.82
CA SER A 5 12.72 13.91 -23.55
C SER A 5 12.08 12.52 -23.75
N ASP A 6 12.65 11.51 -23.13
CA ASP A 6 12.03 10.18 -23.02
C ASP A 6 10.84 10.21 -22.07
N ILE A 7 9.80 9.41 -22.37
CA ILE A 7 8.63 9.26 -21.52
C ILE A 7 8.74 7.93 -20.75
N GLY A 8 8.92 8.02 -19.43
CA GLY A 8 8.80 6.87 -18.55
C GLY A 8 7.33 6.53 -18.27
N LEU A 9 6.92 5.30 -18.57
CA LEU A 9 5.59 4.79 -18.24
C LEU A 9 5.70 3.72 -17.14
N ASN A 10 4.93 3.89 -16.07
CA ASN A 10 4.79 2.84 -15.07
C ASN A 10 3.79 1.79 -15.58
N ALA A 11 4.26 0.68 -16.14
CA ALA A 11 3.39 -0.38 -16.69
C ALA A 11 2.35 -0.91 -15.69
N ARG A 12 2.58 -0.75 -14.36
CA ARG A 12 1.62 -1.11 -13.30
C ARG A 12 0.36 -0.23 -13.26
N THR A 13 0.35 0.90 -13.96
CA THR A 13 -0.83 1.78 -14.06
C THR A 13 -1.67 1.50 -15.29
N LEU A 14 -1.24 0.58 -16.17
CA LEU A 14 -1.98 0.21 -17.37
C LEU A 14 -3.02 -0.86 -17.03
N LYS A 15 -4.25 -0.68 -17.53
CA LYS A 15 -5.29 -1.71 -17.46
C LYS A 15 -5.05 -2.75 -18.54
N ASP A 16 -5.41 -3.99 -18.24
CA ASP A 16 -5.41 -5.11 -19.19
C ASP A 16 -4.05 -5.40 -19.84
N VAL A 17 -2.97 -5.07 -19.12
CA VAL A 17 -1.60 -5.44 -19.47
C VAL A 17 -1.15 -6.57 -18.55
N ASP A 18 -0.79 -7.71 -19.14
CA ASP A 18 -0.08 -8.75 -18.42
C ASP A 18 1.37 -8.32 -18.23
N ILE A 19 1.64 -7.72 -17.07
CA ILE A 19 2.96 -7.20 -16.70
C ILE A 19 3.98 -8.33 -16.62
N GLU A 20 3.55 -9.55 -16.30
CA GLU A 20 4.44 -10.70 -16.10
C GLU A 20 4.95 -11.27 -17.44
N SER A 21 4.22 -11.07 -18.55
CA SER A 21 4.69 -11.41 -19.90
C SER A 21 5.49 -10.32 -20.60
N LEU A 22 5.62 -9.13 -20.00
CA LEU A 22 6.46 -8.07 -20.58
C LEU A 22 7.94 -8.47 -20.51
N THR A 23 8.63 -8.41 -21.65
CA THR A 23 10.08 -8.56 -21.68
C THR A 23 10.72 -7.26 -21.20
N GLY A 24 11.34 -7.30 -20.02
CA GLY A 24 12.05 -6.17 -19.43
C GLY A 24 13.56 -6.39 -19.43
N ASN A 25 14.33 -5.32 -19.70
CA ASN A 25 15.76 -5.29 -19.38
C ASN A 25 15.92 -4.84 -17.92
N LYS A 26 16.80 -5.50 -17.16
CA LYS A 26 17.13 -5.05 -15.80
C LYS A 26 17.95 -3.76 -15.90
N PHE A 27 17.44 -2.69 -15.29
CA PHE A 27 18.17 -1.45 -15.12
C PHE A 27 18.56 -1.30 -13.65
N ASP A 28 19.85 -1.33 -13.36
CA ASP A 28 20.36 -1.21 -12.00
C ASP A 28 20.65 0.26 -11.64
N GLY A 29 19.57 0.99 -11.37
CA GLY A 29 19.68 2.40 -10.97
C GLY A 29 20.41 2.62 -9.65
N ALA A 30 20.59 1.59 -8.82
CA ALA A 30 21.29 1.72 -7.53
C ALA A 30 22.81 1.89 -7.70
N THR A 31 23.35 1.50 -8.87
CA THR A 31 24.78 1.68 -9.21
C THR A 31 25.12 3.06 -9.74
N LEU A 32 24.10 3.90 -10.01
CA LEU A 32 24.31 5.23 -10.57
C LEU A 32 24.64 6.24 -9.47
N GLU A 33 25.60 7.11 -9.77
CA GLU A 33 25.92 8.25 -8.93
C GLU A 33 25.08 9.49 -9.30
N PRO A 34 24.72 10.34 -8.34
CA PRO A 34 24.93 10.15 -6.90
C PRO A 34 23.97 9.12 -6.31
N HIS A 35 24.47 8.29 -5.40
CA HIS A 35 23.63 7.37 -4.65
C HIS A 35 22.50 8.11 -3.93
N PHE A 36 21.29 7.54 -4.00
CA PHE A 36 20.13 8.05 -3.27
C PHE A 36 20.42 8.04 -1.76
N THR A 37 20.25 9.21 -1.13
CA THR A 37 20.27 9.34 0.33
C THR A 37 18.84 9.47 0.81
N PRO A 38 18.37 8.60 1.73
CA PRO A 38 17.03 8.70 2.28
C PRO A 38 16.74 10.07 2.93
N HIS A 39 15.53 10.57 2.71
CA HIS A 39 15.11 11.86 3.27
C HIS A 39 14.57 11.67 4.68
N LYS A 40 14.98 12.54 5.61
CA LYS A 40 14.53 12.48 6.99
C LYS A 40 13.03 12.82 7.07
N PHE A 41 12.30 12.09 7.91
CA PHE A 41 10.94 12.45 8.24
C PHE A 41 10.91 13.72 9.11
N HIS A 42 10.03 14.66 8.76
CA HIS A 42 9.93 15.96 9.42
C HIS A 42 8.58 16.22 10.10
N GLY A 43 7.63 15.28 10.00
CA GLY A 43 6.30 15.41 10.57
C GLY A 43 6.21 14.96 12.04
N THR A 44 4.98 14.96 12.56
CA THR A 44 4.68 14.36 13.86
C THR A 44 4.71 12.85 13.73
N LEU A 45 5.46 12.19 14.62
CA LEU A 45 5.50 10.74 14.68
C LEU A 45 4.13 10.18 15.07
N PRO A 46 3.73 9.03 14.49
CA PRO A 46 2.58 8.29 14.99
C PRO A 46 2.76 7.97 16.49
N MET A 47 1.74 8.24 17.29
CA MET A 47 1.73 8.09 18.74
C MET A 47 1.20 6.72 19.20
N THR A 48 0.49 5.98 18.34
CA THR A 48 -0.17 4.72 18.74
C THR A 48 0.46 3.46 18.12
N GLY A 49 1.42 2.91 18.86
CA GLY A 49 2.07 1.63 18.54
C GLY A 49 1.62 0.50 19.47
N THR A 50 1.95 -0.74 19.12
CA THR A 50 2.04 -1.83 20.11
C THR A 50 3.43 -1.80 20.76
N PRO A 51 3.64 -2.37 21.96
CA PRO A 51 4.97 -2.44 22.57
C PRO A 51 6.05 -3.01 21.65
N ASP A 52 5.68 -3.91 20.74
CA ASP A 52 6.59 -4.57 19.80
C ASP A 52 6.71 -3.86 18.44
N SER A 53 6.06 -2.70 18.28
CA SER A 53 6.14 -1.93 17.03
C SER A 53 7.40 -1.07 16.98
N LYS A 54 8.01 -1.03 15.79
CA LYS A 54 9.11 -0.14 15.44
C LYS A 54 8.56 0.94 14.50
N THR A 55 9.10 2.15 14.61
CA THR A 55 8.85 3.21 13.63
C THR A 55 9.75 2.98 12.43
N CYS A 56 9.16 2.76 11.26
CA CYS A 56 9.87 2.79 9.99
C CYS A 56 9.61 4.13 9.27
N PHE A 57 10.65 4.60 8.60
CA PHE A 57 10.63 5.85 7.85
C PHE A 57 10.69 5.56 6.36
N GLY A 58 10.09 6.45 5.60
CA GLY A 58 10.12 6.37 4.15
C GLY A 58 10.00 7.73 3.50
N SER A 59 10.35 7.79 2.22
CA SER A 59 10.21 9.01 1.44
C SER A 59 10.00 8.68 -0.04
N CYS A 60 9.45 9.64 -0.79
CA CYS A 60 9.63 9.61 -2.23
C CYS A 60 11.09 9.91 -2.60
N HIS A 61 11.43 9.79 -3.89
CA HIS A 61 12.80 9.99 -4.37
C HIS A 61 13.34 11.41 -4.13
N CYS A 62 12.50 12.45 -4.27
CA CYS A 62 12.93 13.84 -4.08
C CYS A 62 12.77 14.36 -2.65
N GLY A 63 12.16 13.59 -1.75
CA GLY A 63 11.92 14.01 -0.36
C GLY A 63 10.76 14.98 -0.16
N ALA A 64 10.08 15.40 -1.24
CA ALA A 64 8.89 16.24 -1.13
C ALA A 64 7.79 15.58 -0.28
N THR A 65 7.74 14.24 -0.32
CA THR A 65 6.90 13.43 0.55
C THR A 65 7.78 12.59 1.47
N THR A 66 7.56 12.72 2.78
CA THR A 66 8.17 11.86 3.80
C THR A 66 7.08 11.20 4.63
N MET A 67 7.36 10.01 5.14
CA MET A 67 6.40 9.16 5.85
C MET A 67 7.01 8.57 7.10
N ALA A 68 6.18 8.44 8.13
CA ALA A 68 6.46 7.64 9.31
C ALA A 68 5.35 6.63 9.53
N LEU A 69 5.76 5.41 9.85
CA LEU A 69 4.88 4.28 10.00
C LEU A 69 5.27 3.47 11.24
N GLN A 70 4.28 3.13 12.07
CA GLN A 70 4.48 2.16 13.15
C GLN A 70 4.01 0.78 12.72
N ALA A 71 4.91 -0.19 12.77
CA ALA A 71 4.68 -1.57 12.35
C ALA A 71 5.48 -2.52 13.25
N LYS A 72 4.98 -3.74 13.54
CA LYS A 72 5.92 -4.82 13.92
C LYS A 72 6.82 -5.09 12.72
N GLU A 73 7.90 -5.83 12.93
CA GLU A 73 8.93 -6.05 11.92
C GLU A 73 8.32 -6.48 10.57
N LEU A 74 8.77 -5.84 9.48
CA LEU A 74 8.34 -6.14 8.11
C LEU A 74 9.11 -7.38 7.61
N VAL A 75 8.90 -8.51 8.27
CA VAL A 75 9.57 -9.80 8.01
C VAL A 75 8.74 -10.72 7.13
N GLU A 76 9.36 -11.83 6.70
CA GLU A 76 8.84 -12.83 5.76
C GLU A 76 7.35 -13.15 5.99
N ASP A 77 6.87 -13.47 7.19
CA ASP A 77 5.48 -13.93 7.40
C ASP A 77 4.46 -12.83 7.76
N ASN A 78 4.60 -11.63 7.20
CA ASN A 78 3.64 -10.56 7.42
C ASN A 78 2.39 -10.71 6.52
N GLU A 79 1.29 -11.21 7.10
CA GLU A 79 -0.01 -11.44 6.43
C GLU A 79 -0.61 -10.20 5.76
N PHE A 80 -0.18 -8.99 6.15
CA PHE A 80 -0.69 -7.71 5.66
C PHE A 80 0.07 -7.19 4.44
N ILE A 81 1.20 -7.80 4.08
CA ILE A 81 1.94 -7.48 2.87
C ILE A 81 1.33 -8.28 1.71
N GLN A 82 0.45 -7.63 0.96
CA GLN A 82 -0.28 -8.29 -0.12
C GLN A 82 -0.12 -7.60 -1.47
N LYS A 83 -0.01 -8.40 -2.53
CA LYS A 83 -0.21 -7.94 -3.90
C LYS A 83 -1.70 -8.04 -4.23
N CYS A 84 -2.41 -6.93 -4.16
CA CYS A 84 -3.81 -6.88 -4.53
C CYS A 84 -3.99 -6.95 -6.06
N ASN A 85 -4.96 -7.73 -6.53
CA ASN A 85 -5.34 -7.86 -7.95
C ASN A 85 -6.52 -6.96 -8.36
N CYS A 86 -6.96 -6.04 -7.50
CA CYS A 86 -8.09 -5.16 -7.75
C CYS A 86 -7.73 -4.04 -8.73
N SER A 87 -8.59 -3.79 -9.73
CA SER A 87 -8.34 -2.76 -10.75
C SER A 87 -8.31 -1.33 -10.19
N ILE A 88 -8.91 -1.11 -9.02
CA ILE A 88 -8.91 0.19 -8.31
C ILE A 88 -7.55 0.42 -7.65
N CYS A 89 -7.00 -0.63 -7.03
CA CYS A 89 -5.72 -0.63 -6.35
C CYS A 89 -4.59 -0.32 -7.32
N SER A 90 -4.72 -0.72 -8.59
CA SER A 90 -3.78 -0.36 -9.66
C SER A 90 -3.92 1.06 -10.21
N THR A 91 -5.02 1.77 -9.94
CA THR A 91 -5.32 3.07 -10.60
C THR A 91 -5.41 4.28 -9.68
N GLU A 92 -5.67 4.10 -8.39
CA GLU A 92 -5.83 5.20 -7.41
C GLU A 92 -4.53 5.50 -6.63
N HIS A 93 -3.39 5.26 -7.28
CA HIS A 93 -2.06 5.53 -6.75
C HIS A 93 -1.84 7.04 -6.58
N LEU A 94 -1.45 7.48 -5.37
CA LEU A 94 -0.98 8.85 -5.18
C LEU A 94 0.51 8.94 -5.51
N PHE A 95 0.83 9.74 -6.51
CA PHE A 95 2.20 9.99 -6.95
C PHE A 95 2.73 11.29 -6.35
N CYS A 96 4.01 11.28 -5.97
CA CYS A 96 4.71 12.51 -5.66
C CYS A 96 4.68 13.43 -6.89
N PRO A 97 4.19 14.68 -6.78
CA PRO A 97 4.07 15.58 -7.93
C PRO A 97 5.42 16.01 -8.50
N MET A 98 6.49 15.93 -7.71
CA MET A 98 7.83 16.36 -8.12
C MET A 98 8.62 15.25 -8.83
N CYS A 99 8.53 14.01 -8.36
CA CYS A 99 9.35 12.90 -8.90
C CYS A 99 8.54 11.74 -9.48
N GLY A 100 7.20 11.77 -9.43
CA GLY A 100 6.34 10.74 -9.99
C GLY A 100 6.43 9.37 -9.29
N VAL A 101 7.03 9.30 -8.09
CA VAL A 101 7.07 8.06 -7.30
C VAL A 101 5.72 7.83 -6.65
N TYR A 102 5.18 6.62 -6.80
CA TYR A 102 3.96 6.18 -6.11
C TYR A 102 4.24 5.99 -4.61
N VAL A 103 3.47 6.65 -3.76
CA VAL A 103 3.72 6.67 -2.30
C VAL A 103 2.68 5.82 -1.53
N TYR A 104 1.39 6.02 -1.77
CA TYR A 104 0.30 5.26 -1.13
C TYR A 104 -0.99 5.38 -1.96
N ILE A 105 -1.94 4.45 -1.80
CA ILE A 105 -3.25 4.53 -2.50
C ILE A 105 -4.19 5.44 -1.70
N ARG A 106 -4.77 6.43 -2.37
CA ARG A 106 -5.87 7.19 -1.79
C ARG A 106 -7.13 6.33 -1.88
N LYS A 107 -7.69 5.99 -0.72
CA LYS A 107 -9.02 5.37 -0.69
C LYS A 107 -10.08 6.43 -0.96
N LYS A 108 -11.22 5.97 -1.46
CA LYS A 108 -12.39 6.82 -1.58
C LYS A 108 -12.98 7.10 -0.20
N ASP A 109 -13.16 8.37 0.12
CA ASP A 109 -13.86 8.80 1.33
C ASP A 109 -15.38 8.62 1.16
N ASP A 110 -16.11 8.55 2.29
CA ASP A 110 -17.57 8.53 2.33
C ASP A 110 -18.22 7.44 1.45
N ILE A 111 -17.74 6.20 1.56
CA ILE A 111 -18.36 5.07 0.85
C ILE A 111 -19.72 4.76 1.49
N PRO A 112 -20.85 4.84 0.76
CA PRO A 112 -22.14 4.43 1.30
C PRO A 112 -22.14 2.99 1.79
N LEU A 113 -22.85 2.71 2.88
CA LEU A 113 -22.89 1.39 3.52
C LEU A 113 -23.33 0.28 2.55
N GLU A 114 -24.26 0.58 1.63
CA GLU A 114 -24.69 -0.39 0.62
C GLU A 114 -23.59 -0.74 -0.39
N LYS A 115 -22.72 0.23 -0.73
CA LYS A 115 -21.57 -0.01 -1.59
C LYS A 115 -20.48 -0.79 -0.85
N PHE A 116 -20.24 -0.44 0.41
CA PHE A 116 -19.32 -1.21 1.27
C PHE A 116 -19.78 -2.66 1.41
N ARG A 117 -21.09 -2.88 1.62
CA ARG A 117 -21.72 -4.21 1.63
C ARG A 117 -21.47 -4.97 0.34
N LYS A 118 -21.70 -4.33 -0.81
CA LYS A 118 -21.56 -4.93 -2.14
C LYS A 118 -20.10 -5.32 -2.45
N TYR A 119 -19.16 -4.43 -2.18
CA TYR A 119 -17.75 -4.60 -2.59
C TYR A 119 -16.88 -5.28 -1.52
N GLY A 120 -17.34 -5.38 -0.28
CA GLY A 120 -16.66 -6.13 0.79
C GLY A 120 -16.78 -7.66 0.67
N GLY A 121 -17.35 -8.17 -0.42
CA GLY A 121 -17.48 -9.60 -0.70
C GLY A 121 -18.54 -10.32 0.14
N SER A 122 -18.55 -11.65 0.06
CA SER A 122 -19.50 -12.54 0.74
C SER A 122 -19.62 -12.26 2.26
N LYS A 123 -18.50 -11.92 2.90
CA LYS A 123 -18.45 -11.62 4.34
C LYS A 123 -19.12 -10.32 4.75
N SER A 124 -19.23 -9.32 3.88
CA SER A 124 -19.97 -8.09 4.17
C SER A 124 -21.45 -8.21 3.84
N GLN A 125 -21.81 -9.06 2.88
CA GLN A 125 -23.19 -9.24 2.43
C GLN A 125 -24.10 -9.86 3.50
N GLY A 126 -23.56 -10.76 4.35
CA GLY A 126 -24.31 -11.44 5.41
C GLY A 126 -24.43 -10.71 6.75
N LEU A 127 -23.78 -9.55 6.94
CA LEU A 127 -23.71 -8.88 8.24
C LEU A 127 -24.94 -8.01 8.52
N GLY A 128 -25.28 -7.84 9.80
CA GLY A 128 -26.17 -6.77 10.21
C GLY A 128 -25.55 -5.38 9.98
N ASP A 129 -26.37 -4.34 9.86
CA ASP A 129 -25.88 -2.99 9.55
C ASP A 129 -24.92 -2.44 10.62
N GLU A 130 -25.13 -2.75 11.90
CA GLU A 130 -24.24 -2.31 12.98
C GLU A 130 -22.86 -2.97 12.90
N GLU A 131 -22.81 -4.29 12.68
CA GLU A 131 -21.56 -5.02 12.50
C GLU A 131 -20.83 -4.56 11.22
N LEU A 132 -21.57 -4.28 10.15
CA LEU A 132 -21.01 -3.76 8.92
C LEU A 132 -20.39 -2.37 9.12
N LYS A 133 -21.02 -1.49 9.90
CA LYS A 133 -20.45 -0.18 10.27
C LYS A 133 -19.17 -0.32 11.09
N GLU A 134 -19.09 -1.29 12.00
CA GLU A 134 -17.85 -1.55 12.75
C GLU A 134 -16.71 -1.99 11.82
N LYS A 135 -16.99 -2.89 10.87
CA LYS A 135 -15.99 -3.29 9.86
C LYS A 135 -15.61 -2.12 8.94
N MET A 136 -16.56 -1.28 8.57
CA MET A 136 -16.31 -0.09 7.76
C MET A 136 -15.38 0.89 8.49
N LYS A 137 -15.58 1.15 9.78
CA LYS A 137 -14.68 1.98 10.60
C LYS A 137 -13.25 1.42 10.63
N VAL A 138 -13.09 0.11 10.76
CA VAL A 138 -11.78 -0.54 10.70
C VAL A 138 -11.16 -0.33 9.31
N TRP A 139 -11.94 -0.57 8.24
CA TRP A 139 -11.48 -0.37 6.88
C TRP A 139 -11.07 1.07 6.61
N GLU A 140 -11.82 2.06 7.10
CA GLU A 140 -11.53 3.51 6.99
C GLU A 140 -10.18 3.87 7.61
N GLY A 141 -9.76 3.21 8.68
CA GLY A 141 -8.45 3.40 9.30
C GLY A 141 -7.26 2.83 8.52
N ILE A 142 -7.46 1.99 7.50
CA ILE A 142 -6.36 1.31 6.79
C ILE A 142 -5.72 2.23 5.74
N VAL A 143 -4.42 2.48 5.81
CA VAL A 143 -3.69 3.23 4.76
C VAL A 143 -2.79 2.28 3.96
N PRO A 144 -3.13 1.96 2.70
CA PRO A 144 -2.27 1.14 1.84
C PRO A 144 -1.04 1.91 1.35
N VAL A 145 0.13 1.59 1.88
CA VAL A 145 1.40 2.27 1.55
C VAL A 145 2.26 1.48 0.56
N ASN A 146 3.11 2.18 -0.20
CA ASN A 146 4.14 1.55 -1.02
C ASN A 146 5.39 1.26 -0.17
N LEU A 147 5.59 -0.01 0.16
CA LEU A 147 6.77 -0.45 0.94
C LEU A 147 8.11 -0.14 0.25
N ARG A 148 8.14 0.14 -1.07
CA ARG A 148 9.37 0.51 -1.80
C ARG A 148 9.93 1.86 -1.37
N CYS A 149 9.09 2.66 -0.74
CA CYS A 149 9.45 3.98 -0.26
C CYS A 149 10.02 3.94 1.17
N PHE A 150 9.98 2.80 1.87
CA PHE A 150 10.44 2.66 3.24
C PHE A 150 11.87 2.12 3.32
N GLU A 151 12.64 2.67 4.25
CA GLU A 151 14.02 2.28 4.52
C GLU A 151 14.08 0.88 5.14
N GLY A 152 15.13 0.12 4.80
CA GLY A 152 15.37 -1.21 5.38
C GLY A 152 14.44 -2.31 4.86
N VAL A 153 13.56 -2.02 3.90
CA VAL A 153 12.71 -3.04 3.27
C VAL A 153 13.52 -3.82 2.24
N GLU A 154 13.91 -5.05 2.60
CA GLU A 154 14.56 -6.00 1.71
C GLU A 154 13.51 -6.82 0.95
N TRP A 155 13.26 -6.47 -0.30
CA TRP A 155 12.17 -7.02 -1.11
C TRP A 155 12.29 -8.52 -1.38
N GLU A 156 13.51 -9.01 -1.49
CA GLU A 156 13.84 -10.41 -1.70
C GLU A 156 13.51 -11.27 -0.47
N LYS A 157 13.42 -10.64 0.70
CA LYS A 157 13.04 -11.27 1.98
C LYS A 157 11.57 -11.07 2.33
N LEU A 158 10.73 -10.55 1.43
CA LEU A 158 9.29 -10.44 1.69
C LEU A 158 8.55 -11.63 1.10
N ASN A 159 7.81 -12.38 1.91
CA ASN A 159 6.86 -13.39 1.41
C ASN A 159 5.55 -12.70 1.04
N ILE A 160 5.51 -12.13 -0.17
CA ILE A 160 4.32 -11.40 -0.64
C ILE A 160 3.23 -12.39 -1.05
N LYS A 161 2.18 -12.50 -0.24
CA LYS A 161 1.01 -13.29 -0.61
C LYS A 161 0.22 -12.58 -1.71
N LYS A 162 -0.26 -13.34 -2.71
CA LYS A 162 -1.25 -12.82 -3.67
C LYS A 162 -2.56 -12.65 -2.92
N GLY A 163 -3.00 -11.41 -2.77
CA GLY A 163 -4.34 -11.13 -2.29
C GLY A 163 -5.30 -11.26 -3.46
N ASP A 164 -6.05 -12.35 -3.52
CA ASP A 164 -7.17 -12.43 -4.46
C ASP A 164 -8.36 -11.71 -3.85
N TRP A 165 -8.55 -10.45 -4.22
CA TRP A 165 -9.70 -9.64 -3.78
C TRP A 165 -10.85 -9.68 -4.81
N LYS A 166 -10.63 -10.31 -5.98
CA LYS A 166 -11.67 -10.57 -6.99
C LYS A 166 -12.44 -11.86 -6.66
N GLY A 167 -11.75 -12.90 -6.19
CA GLY A 167 -12.33 -14.17 -5.72
C GLY A 167 -13.22 -14.05 -4.47
N TRP A 168 -13.21 -12.90 -3.77
CA TRP A 168 -14.15 -12.60 -2.67
C TRP A 168 -15.62 -12.51 -3.11
N LEU A 169 -15.87 -12.44 -4.43
CA LEU A 169 -17.20 -12.54 -5.03
C LEU A 169 -17.65 -13.99 -5.22
N GLU A 170 -16.74 -14.96 -5.17
CA GLU A 170 -16.97 -16.37 -5.46
C GLU A 170 -16.26 -17.27 -4.43
N GLY A 171 -16.76 -17.28 -3.19
CA GLY A 171 -16.88 -18.53 -2.43
C GLY A 171 -15.71 -19.07 -1.58
N GLU A 172 -14.56 -18.43 -1.43
CA GLU A 172 -13.50 -18.95 -0.52
C GLU A 172 -13.36 -18.18 0.81
N THR A 173 -13.07 -18.94 1.87
CA THR A 173 -13.21 -18.59 3.30
C THR A 173 -11.92 -18.05 3.92
N PHE A 174 -12.06 -16.95 4.66
CA PHE A 174 -11.03 -16.40 5.57
C PHE A 174 -11.24 -17.04 6.94
N ASP A 175 -10.62 -18.19 7.22
CA ASP A 175 -10.76 -18.85 8.53
C ASP A 175 -9.46 -18.90 9.37
N ASP A 176 -8.33 -18.36 8.89
CA ASP A 176 -7.06 -18.48 9.65
C ASP A 176 -6.48 -17.17 10.21
N LEU A 177 -7.15 -16.03 10.08
CA LEU A 177 -6.59 -14.74 10.54
C LEU A 177 -7.39 -14.17 11.71
N ASP A 178 -6.96 -14.63 12.88
CA ASP A 178 -7.25 -14.12 14.22
C ASP A 178 -7.27 -12.58 14.26
N GLY A 179 -8.40 -12.01 14.66
CA GLY A 179 -8.62 -10.57 14.82
C GLY A 179 -7.90 -9.91 16.01
N SER A 180 -6.98 -10.59 16.69
CA SER A 180 -6.23 -10.10 17.84
C SER A 180 -4.80 -9.65 17.51
N GLU A 181 -4.25 -10.05 16.35
CA GLU A 181 -2.87 -9.71 15.95
C GLU A 181 -2.76 -8.69 14.81
N ARG A 182 -3.84 -7.95 14.54
CA ARG A 182 -3.89 -6.96 13.47
C ARG A 182 -2.80 -5.89 13.62
N MET A 183 -1.73 -6.04 12.86
CA MET A 183 -0.85 -4.97 12.44
C MET A 183 -1.58 -4.12 11.41
N PHE A 184 -2.61 -3.44 11.88
CA PHE A 184 -3.00 -2.21 11.25
C PHE A 184 -1.82 -1.27 11.36
N LEU A 185 -1.48 -0.62 10.26
CA LEU A 185 -0.69 0.60 10.27
C LEU A 185 -1.54 1.62 11.03
N LYS A 186 -1.49 1.55 12.37
CA LYS A 186 -2.46 2.19 13.25
C LYS A 186 -2.46 3.70 13.05
N GLU A 187 -1.28 4.24 12.68
CA GLU A 187 -1.13 5.61 12.27
C GLU A 187 -0.07 5.73 11.16
N PHE A 188 -0.45 6.48 10.13
CA PHE A 188 0.40 6.88 9.02
C PHE A 188 0.44 8.40 9.03
N SER A 189 1.65 8.96 9.06
CA SER A 189 1.85 10.41 8.97
C SER A 189 2.67 10.71 7.72
N SER A 190 2.19 11.65 6.91
CA SER A 190 2.91 12.10 5.71
C SER A 190 2.90 13.61 5.60
N THR A 191 3.99 14.18 5.10
CA THR A 191 4.10 15.61 4.78
C THR A 191 4.18 15.82 3.27
N GLY A 192 3.71 16.97 2.75
CA GLY A 192 3.96 17.38 1.37
C GLY A 192 2.91 17.00 0.33
N PHE A 193 1.64 16.87 0.75
CA PHE A 193 0.47 16.83 -0.13
C PHE A 193 -0.50 17.96 0.22
#